data_AF-A0A6A5S4D7-F1
#
_entry.id   AF-A0A6A5S4D7-F1
#
_cell.length_a   1.000
_cell.length_b   1.000
_cell.length_c   1.000
_cell.angle_alpha   90.00
_cell.angle_beta   90.00
_cell.angle_gamma   90.00
#
_symmetry.space_group_name_H-M   'P 1'
#
loop_
_entity.id
_entity.type
_entity.pdbx_description
1 polymer ?
#
loop_
_entity_poly.entity_id
_entity_poly.type
_entity_poly.pdbx_seq_one_letter_code
_entity_poly.pdbx_strand_id
1 'polypeptide(L)'
;FTLLSSLAASAAALDPASLSAILPTAKPTVTDDWYCALSAYSPYFDPPKPTGNLLSALQSYGSKLQESCTEKRCPYPDATRWCGFTTAAPTAALPAYTSYANSASVWWANHSSSALDLAQECPYYWYDALTDIPSTTGWLNMTII
;
A
#
# COMPACT_ATOMS: atom_id res chain seq x y z
N PHE A 1 -13.19 27.71 -26.72
CA PHE A 1 -12.64 26.38 -26.47
C PHE A 1 -11.82 26.45 -25.19
N THR A 2 -12.37 25.98 -24.07
CA THR A 2 -11.70 26.00 -22.77
C THR A 2 -10.92 24.70 -22.62
N LEU A 3 -9.60 24.79 -22.59
CA LEU A 3 -8.71 23.65 -22.36
C LEU A 3 -8.78 23.27 -20.87
N LEU A 4 -9.41 22.13 -20.57
CA LEU A 4 -9.28 21.46 -19.28
C LEU A 4 -7.92 20.76 -19.27
N SER A 5 -6.92 21.39 -18.66
CA SER A 5 -5.64 20.74 -18.35
C SER A 5 -5.87 19.67 -17.28
N SER A 6 -5.94 18.41 -17.68
CA SER A 6 -5.85 17.27 -16.76
C SER A 6 -4.44 17.23 -16.17
N LEU A 7 -4.29 17.74 -14.94
CA LEU A 7 -3.13 17.43 -14.11
C LEU A 7 -3.21 15.93 -13.78
N ALA A 8 -2.54 15.10 -14.58
CA ALA A 8 -2.15 13.78 -14.13
C ALA A 8 -1.14 14.01 -13.02
N ALA A 9 -1.59 13.92 -11.77
CA ALA A 9 -0.69 13.84 -10.63
C ALA A 9 0.12 12.56 -10.81
N SER A 10 1.34 12.68 -11.31
CA SER A 10 2.31 11.60 -11.19
C SER A 10 2.54 11.42 -9.69
N ALA A 11 2.06 10.32 -9.12
CA ALA A 11 2.48 9.90 -7.80
C ALA A 11 4.00 9.79 -7.86
N ALA A 12 4.72 10.71 -7.21
CA ALA A 12 6.15 10.58 -7.08
C ALA A 12 6.38 9.28 -6.30
N ALA A 13 7.04 8.31 -6.93
CA ALA A 13 7.45 7.10 -6.25
C ALA A 13 8.25 7.50 -5.00
N LEU A 14 7.91 6.93 -3.85
CA LEU A 14 8.63 7.18 -2.61
C LEU A 14 10.11 6.88 -2.82
N ASP A 15 10.98 7.69 -2.22
CA ASP A 15 12.40 7.33 -2.17
C ASP A 15 12.57 6.02 -1.37
N PRO A 16 13.68 5.28 -1.58
CA PRO A 16 13.87 3.98 -0.95
C PRO A 16 13.83 4.00 0.59
N ALA A 17 14.27 5.10 1.23
CA ALA A 17 14.26 5.19 2.69
C ALA A 17 12.84 5.40 3.21
N SER A 18 12.06 6.27 2.56
CA SER A 18 10.65 6.47 2.88
C SER A 18 9.83 5.21 2.64
N LEU A 19 10.07 4.49 1.54
CA LEU A 19 9.41 3.22 1.27
C LEU A 19 9.73 2.17 2.34
N SER A 20 10.99 2.10 2.79
CA SER A 20 11.42 1.17 3.85
C SER A 20 10.82 1.50 5.21
N ALA A 21 10.52 2.79 5.48
CA ALA A 21 9.84 3.21 6.70
C ALA A 21 8.35 2.85 6.67
N ILE A 22 7.67 3.08 5.54
CA ILE A 22 6.23 2.82 5.39
C ILE A 22 5.92 1.32 5.27
N LEU A 23 6.72 0.56 4.52
CA LEU A 23 6.56 -0.87 4.26
C LEU A 23 7.79 -1.67 4.73
N PRO A 24 8.09 -1.69 6.04
CA PRO A 24 9.23 -2.45 6.56
C PRO A 24 9.05 -3.94 6.32
N THR A 25 10.09 -4.57 5.78
CA THR A 25 10.12 -6.03 5.50
C THR A 25 10.59 -6.86 6.71
N ALA A 26 11.17 -6.21 7.72
CA ALA A 26 11.65 -6.83 8.93
C ALA A 26 11.18 -6.03 10.16
N LYS A 27 10.98 -6.75 11.27
CA LYS A 27 10.63 -6.13 12.54
C LYS A 27 11.75 -5.19 13.01
N PRO A 28 11.47 -3.91 13.32
CA PRO A 28 12.46 -3.00 13.88
C PRO A 28 13.00 -3.49 15.23
N THR A 29 14.28 -3.24 15.48
CA THR A 29 14.98 -3.58 16.73
C THR A 29 15.07 -2.43 17.71
N VAL A 30 14.71 -1.22 17.27
CA VAL A 30 14.68 -0.02 18.11
C VAL A 30 13.53 -0.08 19.10
N THR A 31 13.71 0.61 20.23
CA THR A 31 12.64 0.79 21.22
C THR A 31 12.05 2.17 21.02
N ASP A 32 10.77 2.20 20.67
CA ASP A 32 10.01 3.44 20.53
C ASP A 32 9.77 4.10 21.90
N ASP A 33 9.58 5.41 21.90
CA ASP A 33 9.15 6.14 23.09
C ASP A 33 7.73 5.76 23.53
N TRP A 34 7.42 5.98 24.81
CA TRP A 34 6.17 5.53 25.43
C TRP A 34 4.89 6.07 24.75
N TYR A 35 4.96 7.28 24.18
CA TYR A 35 3.80 7.91 23.55
C TYR A 35 3.42 7.25 22.22
N CYS A 36 4.33 6.52 21.58
CA CYS A 36 4.04 5.77 20.37
C CYS A 36 2.95 4.70 20.62
N ALA A 37 2.89 4.13 21.82
CA ALA A 37 1.83 3.19 22.19
C ALA A 37 0.42 3.83 22.19
N LEU A 38 0.33 5.17 22.24
CA LEU A 38 -0.92 5.93 22.29
C LEU A 38 -1.28 6.57 20.95
N SER A 39 -0.40 6.49 19.94
CA SER A 39 -0.62 7.07 18.62
C SER A 39 -1.71 6.34 17.85
N ALA A 40 -2.38 7.06 16.94
CA ALA A 40 -3.43 6.51 16.08
C ALA A 40 -2.84 6.02 14.75
N TYR A 41 -2.72 4.70 14.59
CA TYR A 41 -2.18 4.07 13.37
C TYR A 41 -3.24 3.68 12.35
N SER A 42 -4.44 3.31 12.82
CA SER A 42 -5.52 2.79 11.97
C SER A 42 -5.92 3.69 10.80
N PRO A 43 -5.86 5.04 10.86
CA PRO A 43 -6.21 5.88 9.71
C PRO A 43 -5.31 5.65 8.49
N TYR A 44 -4.10 5.13 8.67
CA TYR A 44 -3.14 4.86 7.58
C TYR A 44 -3.23 3.43 7.03
N PHE A 45 -4.07 2.59 7.64
CA PHE A 45 -4.14 1.15 7.36
C PHE A 45 -5.49 0.70 6.82
N ASP A 46 -6.38 1.65 6.51
CA ASP A 46 -7.63 1.39 5.81
C ASP A 46 -7.76 2.23 4.52
N PRO A 47 -6.91 1.96 3.52
CA PRO A 47 -7.03 2.62 2.24
C PRO A 47 -8.31 2.20 1.50
N PRO A 48 -8.76 2.98 0.50
CA PRO A 48 -9.86 2.58 -0.38
C PRO A 48 -9.59 1.20 -0.96
N LYS A 49 -10.59 0.32 -0.92
CA LYS A 49 -10.51 -1.02 -1.51
C LYS A 49 -11.46 -1.09 -2.71
N PRO A 50 -11.04 -1.70 -3.82
CA PRO A 50 -11.94 -1.92 -4.93
C PRO A 50 -12.97 -2.98 -4.55
N THR A 51 -14.03 -3.09 -5.34
CA THR A 51 -15.12 -4.06 -5.12
C THR A 51 -15.36 -4.90 -6.36
N GLY A 52 -16.15 -5.98 -6.22
CA GLY A 52 -16.59 -6.82 -7.33
C GLY A 52 -15.44 -7.44 -8.12
N ASN A 53 -15.56 -7.44 -9.45
CA ASN A 53 -14.62 -8.14 -10.34
C ASN A 53 -13.18 -7.66 -10.21
N LEU A 54 -12.96 -6.38 -9.93
CA LEU A 54 -11.61 -5.84 -9.75
C LEU A 54 -10.97 -6.38 -8.48
N LEU A 55 -11.72 -6.42 -7.36
CA LEU A 55 -11.24 -6.99 -6.11
C LEU A 55 -10.82 -8.45 -6.30
N SER A 56 -11.69 -9.25 -6.94
CA SER A 56 -11.40 -10.65 -7.24
C SER A 56 -10.16 -10.82 -8.12
N ALA A 57 -9.97 -9.95 -9.12
CA ALA A 57 -8.81 -9.99 -10.00
C ALA A 57 -7.50 -9.66 -9.26
N LEU A 58 -7.50 -8.61 -8.41
CA LEU A 58 -6.34 -8.23 -7.61
C LEU A 58 -5.96 -9.30 -6.60
N GLN A 59 -6.94 -9.88 -5.91
CA GLN A 59 -6.71 -10.99 -4.98
C GLN A 59 -6.14 -12.21 -5.71
N SER A 60 -6.72 -12.58 -6.87
CA SER A 60 -6.23 -13.70 -7.68
C SER A 60 -4.79 -13.48 -8.15
N TYR A 61 -4.45 -12.26 -8.56
CA TYR A 61 -3.08 -11.92 -8.96
C TYR A 61 -2.12 -11.97 -7.76
N GLY A 62 -2.51 -11.40 -6.61
CA GLY A 62 -1.74 -11.46 -5.38
C GLY A 62 -1.47 -12.90 -4.91
N SER A 63 -2.48 -13.78 -4.99
CA SER A 63 -2.30 -15.21 -4.69
C SER A 63 -1.27 -15.88 -5.60
N LYS A 64 -1.25 -15.53 -6.91
CA LYS A 64 -0.20 -16.02 -7.82
C LYS A 64 1.18 -15.49 -7.46
N LEU A 65 1.30 -14.22 -7.06
CA LEU A 65 2.59 -13.65 -6.64
C LEU A 65 3.19 -14.36 -5.42
N GLN A 66 2.33 -14.93 -4.57
CA GLN A 66 2.68 -15.61 -3.32
C GLN A 66 2.60 -17.15 -3.42
N GLU A 67 2.35 -17.71 -4.59
CA GLU A 67 2.09 -19.16 -4.76
C GLU A 67 3.25 -20.06 -4.25
N SER A 68 4.47 -19.54 -4.26
CA SER A 68 5.68 -20.24 -3.81
C SER A 68 5.93 -20.12 -2.30
N CYS A 69 5.17 -19.29 -1.59
CA CYS A 69 5.35 -19.12 -0.16
C CYS A 69 4.59 -20.19 0.64
N THR A 70 5.32 -20.93 1.46
CA THR A 70 4.78 -22.03 2.28
C THR A 70 4.71 -21.69 3.77
N GLU A 71 5.16 -20.49 4.16
CA GLU A 71 5.18 -20.04 5.55
C GLU A 71 3.80 -19.57 6.04
N LYS A 72 3.58 -19.62 7.35
CA LYS A 72 2.35 -19.13 7.98
C LYS A 72 2.17 -17.61 7.82
N ARG A 73 3.26 -16.87 7.67
CA ARG A 73 3.28 -15.42 7.41
C ARG A 73 4.22 -15.13 6.25
N CYS A 74 3.67 -15.08 5.05
CA CYS A 74 4.44 -14.72 3.87
C CYS A 74 4.82 -13.24 3.91
N PRO A 75 6.09 -12.90 3.61
CA PRO A 75 6.44 -11.51 3.35
C PRO A 75 5.61 -11.02 2.17
N TYR A 76 5.21 -9.75 2.23
CA TYR A 76 4.52 -9.15 1.11
C TYR A 76 5.45 -9.12 -0.11
N PRO A 77 4.99 -9.49 -1.32
CA PRO A 77 5.83 -9.48 -2.51
C PRO A 77 6.33 -8.07 -2.81
N ASP A 78 7.53 -7.97 -3.37
CA ASP A 78 8.12 -6.71 -3.81
C ASP A 78 7.13 -5.87 -4.64
N ALA A 79 7.07 -4.56 -4.35
CA ALA A 79 6.11 -3.64 -4.93
C ALA A 79 6.13 -3.64 -6.46
N THR A 80 7.31 -3.79 -7.07
CA THR A 80 7.47 -3.80 -8.54
C THR A 80 6.79 -5.00 -9.20
N ARG A 81 6.58 -6.11 -8.48
CA ARG A 81 5.87 -7.29 -9.00
C ARG A 81 4.40 -6.99 -9.28
N TRP A 82 3.81 -5.99 -8.64
CA TRP A 82 2.43 -5.59 -8.88
C TRP A 82 2.23 -4.79 -10.17
N CYS A 83 3.29 -4.20 -10.72
CA CYS A 83 3.25 -3.52 -12.02
C CYS A 83 2.82 -4.45 -13.17
N GLY A 84 2.96 -5.78 -13.01
CA GLY A 84 2.50 -6.77 -13.98
C GLY A 84 0.98 -6.98 -14.00
N PHE A 85 0.23 -6.43 -13.04
CA PHE A 85 -1.22 -6.64 -12.92
C PHE A 85 -1.98 -6.24 -14.17
N THR A 86 -1.69 -5.07 -14.75
CA THR A 86 -2.41 -4.56 -15.92
C THR A 86 -2.24 -5.44 -17.17
N THR A 87 -1.18 -6.23 -17.22
CA THR A 87 -0.92 -7.20 -18.30
C THR A 87 -1.63 -8.53 -18.05
N ALA A 88 -1.77 -8.94 -16.78
CA ALA A 88 -2.35 -10.22 -16.40
C ALA A 88 -3.88 -10.17 -16.15
N ALA A 89 -4.42 -8.99 -15.87
CA ALA A 89 -5.82 -8.79 -15.52
C ALA A 89 -6.75 -8.97 -16.74
N PRO A 90 -7.98 -9.47 -16.54
CA PRO A 90 -8.99 -9.46 -17.59
C PRO A 90 -9.22 -8.03 -18.12
N THR A 91 -9.33 -7.85 -19.43
CA THR A 91 -9.53 -6.52 -20.05
C THR A 91 -10.73 -5.77 -19.46
N ALA A 92 -11.79 -6.50 -19.08
CA ALA A 92 -12.99 -5.94 -18.45
C ALA A 92 -12.73 -5.29 -17.07
N ALA A 93 -11.64 -5.65 -16.38
CA ALA A 93 -11.27 -5.08 -15.08
C ALA A 93 -10.41 -3.81 -15.21
N LEU A 94 -9.81 -3.54 -16.38
CA LEU A 94 -8.85 -2.44 -16.56
C LEU A 94 -9.47 -1.05 -16.34
N PRO A 95 -10.69 -0.72 -16.84
CA PRO A 95 -11.29 0.58 -16.57
C PRO A 95 -11.53 0.83 -15.07
N ALA A 96 -12.00 -0.20 -14.36
CA ALA A 96 -12.19 -0.15 -12.93
C ALA A 96 -10.84 0.01 -12.20
N TYR A 97 -9.80 -0.67 -12.67
CA TYR A 97 -8.45 -0.55 -12.10
C TYR A 97 -7.92 0.87 -12.22
N THR A 98 -8.05 1.52 -13.37
CA THR A 98 -7.62 2.92 -13.53
C THR A 98 -8.36 3.85 -12.57
N SER A 99 -9.68 3.70 -12.41
CA SER A 99 -10.46 4.50 -11.45
C SER A 99 -10.02 4.26 -10.01
N TYR A 100 -9.73 3.00 -9.67
CA TYR A 100 -9.24 2.60 -8.36
C TYR A 100 -7.84 3.19 -8.09
N ALA A 101 -6.89 3.02 -9.01
CA ALA A 101 -5.52 3.50 -8.87
C ALA A 101 -5.47 5.03 -8.64
N ASN A 102 -6.29 5.79 -9.37
CA ASN A 102 -6.43 7.23 -9.14
C ASN A 102 -6.94 7.54 -7.73
N SER A 103 -7.97 6.84 -7.26
CA SER A 103 -8.54 7.05 -5.93
C SER A 103 -7.55 6.67 -4.82
N ALA A 104 -6.83 5.57 -5.01
CA ALA A 104 -5.78 5.09 -4.13
C ALA A 104 -4.61 6.09 -4.03
N SER A 105 -4.18 6.63 -5.16
CA SER A 105 -3.12 7.65 -5.21
C SER A 105 -3.52 8.95 -4.50
N VAL A 106 -4.75 9.44 -4.72
CA VAL A 106 -5.27 10.63 -4.01
C VAL A 106 -5.36 10.38 -2.51
N TRP A 107 -5.80 9.19 -2.11
CA TRP A 107 -5.81 8.81 -0.71
C TRP A 107 -4.38 8.83 -0.14
N TRP A 108 -3.41 8.21 -0.80
CA TRP A 108 -2.02 8.21 -0.33
C TRP A 108 -1.47 9.64 -0.22
N ALA A 109 -1.69 10.49 -1.23
CA ALA A 109 -1.24 11.88 -1.21
C ALA A 109 -1.78 12.68 0.00
N ASN A 110 -2.98 12.35 0.48
CA ASN A 110 -3.58 13.01 1.64
C ASN A 110 -3.08 12.47 3.00
N HIS A 111 -2.44 11.29 3.01
CA HIS A 111 -2.03 10.61 4.25
C HIS A 111 -0.51 10.45 4.38
N SER A 112 0.24 10.52 3.28
CA SER A 112 1.64 10.11 3.19
C SER A 112 2.57 10.87 4.12
N SER A 113 2.39 12.19 4.29
CA SER A 113 3.23 12.99 5.17
C SER A 113 3.12 12.52 6.63
N SER A 114 1.91 12.46 7.18
CA SER A 114 1.70 12.05 8.57
C SER A 114 1.99 10.57 8.79
N ALA A 115 1.73 9.73 7.78
CA ALA A 115 2.13 8.33 7.81
C ALA A 115 3.66 8.19 7.91
N LEU A 116 4.42 8.96 7.12
CA LEU A 116 5.88 8.91 7.10
C LEU A 116 6.47 9.43 8.41
N ASP A 117 5.98 10.57 8.91
CA ASP A 117 6.41 11.14 10.18
C ASP A 117 6.23 10.11 11.30
N LEU A 118 5.04 9.51 11.41
CA LEU A 118 4.75 8.53 12.45
C LEU A 118 5.53 7.22 12.27
N ALA A 119 5.72 6.75 11.04
CA ALA A 119 6.50 5.54 10.76
C ALA A 119 7.99 5.71 11.10
N GLN A 120 8.54 6.92 10.91
CA GLN A 120 9.92 7.25 11.26
C GLN A 120 10.11 7.47 12.77
N GLU A 121 9.14 8.10 13.42
CA GLU A 121 9.18 8.39 14.86
C GLU A 121 8.89 7.16 15.72
N CYS A 122 7.95 6.32 15.28
CA CYS A 122 7.46 5.16 16.02
C CYS A 122 7.54 3.87 15.18
N PRO A 123 8.74 3.47 14.71
CA PRO A 123 8.90 2.36 13.78
C PRO A 123 8.45 1.01 14.34
N TYR A 124 8.67 0.73 15.63
CA TYR A 124 8.22 -0.53 16.24
C TYR A 124 6.70 -0.64 16.22
N TYR A 125 5.99 0.38 16.72
CA TYR A 125 4.52 0.36 16.79
C TYR A 125 3.88 0.50 15.42
N TRP A 126 4.51 1.22 14.48
CA TRP A 126 4.10 1.24 13.08
C TRP A 126 4.14 -0.17 12.47
N TYR A 127 5.27 -0.89 12.63
CA TYR A 127 5.40 -2.26 12.16
C TYR A 127 4.37 -3.20 12.80
N ASP A 128 4.18 -3.10 14.12
CA ASP A 128 3.24 -3.94 14.85
C ASP A 128 1.81 -3.73 14.34
N ALA A 129 1.36 -2.48 14.24
CA ALA A 129 0.01 -2.15 13.75
C ALA A 129 -0.17 -2.48 12.24
N LEU A 130 0.87 -2.30 11.42
CA LEU A 130 0.85 -2.66 10.00
C LEU A 130 0.70 -4.18 9.79
N THR A 131 1.25 -4.99 10.71
CA THR A 131 1.29 -6.45 10.60
C THR A 131 0.25 -7.18 11.44
N ASP A 132 -0.45 -6.47 12.34
CA ASP A 132 -1.53 -7.03 13.17
C ASP A 132 -2.73 -7.46 12.32
N ILE A 133 -3.09 -6.66 11.30
CA ILE A 133 -4.21 -6.94 10.42
C ILE A 133 -3.71 -7.62 9.13
N PRO A 134 -4.22 -8.82 8.78
CA PRO A 134 -3.86 -9.49 7.54
C PRO A 134 -4.11 -8.62 6.31
N SER A 135 -3.18 -8.67 5.35
CA SER A 135 -3.26 -7.98 4.05
C SER A 135 -3.14 -6.44 4.09
N THR A 136 -3.06 -5.80 5.26
CA THR A 136 -2.90 -4.34 5.38
C THR A 136 -1.69 -3.82 4.64
N THR A 137 -0.52 -4.44 4.83
CA THR A 137 0.70 -4.12 4.08
C THR A 137 0.47 -4.12 2.58
N GLY A 138 -0.34 -5.05 2.10
CA GLY A 138 -0.63 -5.14 0.69
C GLY A 138 -1.54 -4.06 0.15
N TRP A 139 -2.59 -3.75 0.89
CA TRP A 139 -3.49 -2.67 0.52
C TRP A 139 -2.79 -1.32 0.56
N LEU A 140 -1.95 -1.07 1.55
CA LEU A 140 -1.13 0.13 1.62
C LEU A 140 -0.13 0.20 0.47
N ASN A 141 0.54 -0.91 0.14
CA ASN A 141 1.44 -0.95 -1.01
C ASN A 141 0.73 -0.59 -2.33
N MET A 142 -0.50 -1.07 -2.53
CA MET A 142 -1.32 -0.76 -3.71
C MET A 142 -1.70 0.72 -3.85
N THR A 143 -1.55 1.55 -2.82
CA THR A 143 -1.78 3.00 -2.92
C THR A 143 -0.53 3.79 -3.29
N ILE A 144 0.65 3.17 -3.21
CA ILE A 144 1.96 3.79 -3.42
C ILE A 144 2.47 3.56 -4.85
N ILE A 145 2.11 2.42 -5.46
CA ILE A 145 2.53 1.99 -6.81
C ILE A 145 1.66 2.55 -7.95
#